data_AF-A0A2T3J7R7-F1
#
_entry.id   AF-A0A2T3J7R7-F1
#
_cell.length_a   1.000
_cell.length_b   1.000
_cell.length_c   1.000
_cell.angle_alpha   90.00
_cell.angle_beta   90.00
_cell.angle_gamma   90.00
#
_symmetry.space_group_name_H-M   'P 1'
#
loop_
_entity.id
_entity.type
_entity.pdbx_description
1 polymer ?
#
loop_
_entity_poly.entity_id
_entity_poly.type
_entity_poly.pdbx_seq_one_letter_code
_entity_poly.pdbx_strand_id
1 'polypeptide(L)'
;MIKKTHIINEIILHNKRLTTIWQHDYFKSKAIKHIDGLFVFNNIFSVYAYSTRKETSVTVAFARKASEKISNELAELRLFVRAKSQELNTLTDDIELLPFTPSNPQTVAFDREKLTPPNAALVKVFVAIDNYIVELNKARFNGDISPNECEAYRNHAFKQLNIKLNDIHKICINFHQIRKEQLQ
;
A
#
# COMPACT_ATOMS: atom_id res chain seq x y z
N MET A 1 -19.49 -29.89 6.54
CA MET A 1 -18.12 -29.43 6.19
C MET A 1 -18.07 -27.91 6.28
N ILE A 2 -17.56 -27.37 7.39
CA ILE A 2 -17.38 -25.92 7.55
C ILE A 2 -16.14 -25.54 6.72
N LYS A 3 -16.32 -24.75 5.66
CA LYS A 3 -15.18 -24.12 4.97
C LYS A 3 -14.45 -23.29 6.03
N LYS A 4 -13.24 -23.69 6.41
CA LYS A 4 -12.31 -22.82 7.14
C LYS A 4 -12.09 -21.60 6.26
N THR A 5 -12.77 -20.51 6.57
CA THR A 5 -12.48 -19.20 5.97
C THR A 5 -11.03 -18.91 6.32
N HIS A 6 -10.12 -18.97 5.35
CA HIS A 6 -8.74 -18.57 5.56
C HIS A 6 -8.74 -17.12 6.05
N ILE A 7 -8.37 -16.94 7.31
CA ILE A 7 -8.29 -15.63 7.94
C ILE A 7 -6.99 -15.02 7.45
N ILE A 8 -7.09 -13.99 6.59
CA ILE A 8 -5.93 -13.30 6.03
C ILE A 8 -5.53 -12.18 7.00
N ASN A 9 -4.44 -12.38 7.74
CA ASN A 9 -3.73 -11.40 8.59
C ASN A 9 -2.36 -11.01 8.01
N GLU A 10 -2.10 -11.44 6.78
CA GLU A 10 -0.82 -11.37 6.12
C GLU A 10 -1.03 -11.00 4.64
N ILE A 11 -0.06 -10.35 4.03
CA ILE A 11 0.03 -10.22 2.57
C ILE A 11 1.34 -10.82 2.11
N ILE A 12 1.30 -11.43 0.92
CA ILE A 12 2.48 -11.97 0.25
C ILE A 12 2.92 -10.93 -0.78
N LEU A 13 4.19 -10.54 -0.69
CA LEU A 13 4.86 -9.63 -1.62
C LEU A 13 6.05 -10.37 -2.24
N HIS A 14 6.30 -10.19 -3.53
CA HIS A 14 7.40 -10.84 -4.25
C HIS A 14 8.58 -9.90 -4.46
N ASN A 15 8.40 -8.60 -4.19
CA ASN A 15 9.46 -7.60 -4.35
C ASN A 15 10.07 -7.17 -3.02
N LYS A 16 11.38 -7.42 -2.85
CA LYS A 16 12.16 -7.03 -1.66
C LYS A 16 12.00 -5.55 -1.28
N ARG A 17 12.03 -4.64 -2.25
CA ARG A 17 11.88 -3.19 -1.99
C ARG A 17 10.48 -2.86 -1.52
N LEU A 18 9.44 -3.44 -2.14
CA LEU A 18 8.05 -3.26 -1.70
C LEU A 18 7.85 -3.78 -0.28
N THR A 19 8.42 -4.93 0.05
CA THR A 19 8.46 -5.51 1.39
C THR A 19 9.09 -4.55 2.39
N THR A 20 10.23 -3.92 2.06
CA THR A 20 10.84 -2.89 2.94
C THR A 20 10.05 -1.58 3.03
N ILE A 21 9.26 -1.24 2.01
CA ILE A 21 8.37 -0.07 2.06
C ILE A 21 7.17 -0.37 2.97
N TRP A 22 6.68 -1.61 2.99
CA TRP A 22 5.65 -2.02 3.93
C TRP A 22 6.17 -2.07 5.38
N GLN A 23 7.32 -2.72 5.58
CA GLN A 23 7.93 -2.95 6.88
C GLN A 23 9.45 -2.77 6.77
N HIS A 24 9.96 -1.64 7.26
CA HIS A 24 11.36 -1.25 7.05
C HIS A 24 12.37 -2.24 7.62
N ASP A 25 12.05 -2.83 8.77
CA ASP A 25 12.91 -3.74 9.51
C ASP A 25 12.79 -5.20 9.07
N TYR A 26 11.99 -5.52 8.05
CA TYR A 26 11.75 -6.91 7.63
C TYR A 26 13.05 -7.70 7.34
N PHE A 27 14.05 -7.05 6.74
CA PHE A 27 15.37 -7.66 6.46
C PHE A 27 16.50 -7.13 7.35
N LYS A 28 16.21 -6.28 8.34
CA LYS A 28 17.23 -5.62 9.17
C LYS A 28 17.01 -5.93 10.64
N SER A 29 18.08 -6.19 11.38
CA SER A 29 18.01 -6.49 12.82
C SER A 29 17.75 -5.26 13.72
N LYS A 30 17.78 -4.04 13.17
CA LYS A 30 17.61 -2.80 13.94
C LYS A 30 16.39 -2.02 13.47
N ALA A 31 15.44 -1.82 14.40
CA ALA A 31 14.27 -0.97 14.22
C ALA A 31 14.70 0.50 14.21
N ILE A 32 15.04 1.02 13.04
CA ILE A 32 15.09 2.47 12.81
C ILE A 32 13.66 2.93 12.58
N LYS A 33 13.19 3.94 13.32
CA LYS A 33 11.88 4.54 13.06
C LYS A 33 11.86 5.10 11.64
N HIS A 34 11.06 4.49 10.77
CA HIS A 34 10.87 4.91 9.40
C HIS A 34 9.37 5.10 9.15
N ILE A 35 9.03 6.01 8.24
CA ILE A 35 7.68 6.07 7.68
C ILE A 35 7.55 4.89 6.72
N ASP A 36 6.97 3.79 7.19
CA ASP A 36 6.68 2.60 6.38
C ASP A 36 5.16 2.34 6.31
N GLY A 37 4.77 1.38 5.48
CA GLY A 37 3.37 1.02 5.24
C GLY A 37 2.66 0.60 6.52
N LEU A 38 3.31 -0.15 7.39
CA LEU A 38 2.75 -0.59 8.68
C LEU A 38 2.58 0.59 9.65
N PHE A 39 3.52 1.52 9.69
CA PHE A 39 3.39 2.74 10.46
C PHE A 39 2.22 3.60 9.96
N VAL A 40 2.12 3.82 8.64
CA VAL A 40 1.00 4.55 8.04
C VAL A 40 -0.33 3.84 8.32
N PHE A 41 -0.38 2.51 8.18
CA PHE A 41 -1.55 1.69 8.50
C PHE A 41 -2.07 1.95 9.92
N ASN A 42 -1.19 1.93 10.92
CA ASN A 42 -1.59 2.18 12.31
C ASN A 42 -2.12 3.62 12.51
N ASN A 43 -1.53 4.61 11.86
CA ASN A 43 -2.00 5.99 11.95
C ASN A 43 -3.36 6.20 11.27
N ILE A 44 -3.59 5.60 10.10
CA ILE A 44 -4.89 5.63 9.41
C ILE A 44 -5.99 5.08 10.33
N PHE A 45 -5.74 3.95 11.01
CA PHE A 45 -6.69 3.36 11.94
C PHE A 45 -7.07 4.36 13.05
N SER A 46 -6.08 5.05 13.62
CA SER A 46 -6.33 6.04 14.66
C SER A 46 -7.23 7.18 14.16
N VAL A 47 -6.95 7.74 12.98
CA VAL A 47 -7.80 8.78 12.36
C VAL A 47 -9.23 8.26 12.15
N TYR A 48 -9.37 7.06 11.61
CA TYR A 48 -10.68 6.46 11.31
C TYR A 48 -11.49 6.14 12.59
N ALA A 49 -10.84 5.67 13.64
CA ALA A 49 -11.50 5.39 14.92
C ALA A 49 -12.11 6.67 15.54
N TYR A 50 -11.52 7.84 15.30
CA TYR A 50 -12.10 9.12 15.71
C TYR A 50 -13.19 9.61 14.76
N SER A 51 -13.05 9.40 13.45
CA SER A 51 -14.03 9.88 12.47
C SER A 51 -15.41 9.23 12.62
N THR A 52 -15.44 7.99 13.13
CA THR A 52 -16.64 7.18 13.33
C THR A 52 -17.36 7.43 14.66
N ARG A 53 -16.84 8.30 15.52
CA ARG A 53 -17.51 8.67 16.78
C ARG A 53 -18.81 9.42 16.49
N LYS A 54 -19.84 9.15 17.31
CA LYS A 54 -21.16 9.80 17.22
C LYS A 54 -21.15 11.24 17.75
N GLU A 55 -20.20 11.56 18.63
CA GLU A 55 -20.02 12.89 19.19
C GLU A 55 -19.75 13.94 18.10
N THR A 56 -20.26 15.16 18.29
CA THR A 56 -20.02 16.27 17.38
C THR A 56 -19.06 17.26 18.02
N SER A 57 -17.77 16.94 17.97
CA SER A 57 -16.69 17.85 18.38
C SER A 57 -15.85 18.30 17.19
N VAL A 58 -15.13 19.41 17.34
CA VAL A 58 -14.22 19.93 16.29
C VAL A 58 -13.20 18.87 15.89
N THR A 59 -12.65 18.14 16.87
CA THR A 59 -11.74 17.00 16.62
C THR A 59 -12.39 15.91 15.77
N VAL A 60 -13.65 15.52 16.05
CA VAL A 60 -14.35 14.48 15.25
C VAL A 60 -14.64 14.97 13.84
N ALA A 61 -15.07 16.21 13.68
CA ALA A 61 -15.27 16.81 12.35
C ALA A 61 -13.96 16.86 11.55
N PHE A 62 -12.84 17.20 12.19
CA PHE A 62 -11.52 17.18 11.57
C PHE A 62 -11.08 15.76 11.20
N ALA A 63 -11.30 14.77 12.08
CA ALA A 63 -11.03 13.36 11.81
C ALA A 63 -11.80 12.84 10.59
N ARG A 64 -13.08 13.23 10.43
CA ARG A 64 -13.89 12.88 9.25
C ARG A 64 -13.27 13.42 7.96
N LYS A 65 -12.90 14.71 7.94
CA LYS A 65 -12.22 15.33 6.79
C LYS A 65 -10.87 14.66 6.49
N ALA A 66 -10.09 14.35 7.53
CA ALA A 66 -8.81 13.66 7.36
C ALA A 66 -9.00 12.24 6.79
N SER A 67 -9.97 11.49 7.32
CA SER A 67 -10.32 10.14 6.84
C SER A 67 -10.79 10.14 5.38
N GLU A 68 -11.57 11.14 4.97
CA GLU A 68 -12.00 11.32 3.59
C GLU A 68 -10.81 11.61 2.67
N LYS A 69 -9.93 12.56 3.04
CA LYS A 69 -8.71 12.84 2.29
C LYS A 69 -7.82 11.61 2.12
N ILE A 70 -7.58 10.86 3.20
CA ILE A 70 -6.82 9.59 3.15
C ILE A 70 -7.45 8.62 2.14
N SER A 71 -8.78 8.49 2.15
CA SER A 71 -9.48 7.60 1.23
C SER A 71 -9.32 8.03 -0.23
N ASN A 72 -9.33 9.35 -0.49
CA ASN A 72 -9.10 9.90 -1.83
C ASN A 72 -7.66 9.65 -2.29
N GLU A 73 -6.65 9.89 -1.45
CA GLU A 73 -5.24 9.59 -1.77
C GLU A 73 -5.02 8.12 -2.15
N LEU A 74 -5.65 7.21 -1.41
CA LEU A 74 -5.59 5.77 -1.69
C LEU A 74 -6.34 5.40 -2.97
N ALA A 75 -7.48 6.05 -3.24
CA ALA A 75 -8.24 5.83 -4.46
C ALA A 75 -7.45 6.28 -5.70
N GLU A 76 -6.81 7.46 -5.64
CA GLU A 76 -5.94 7.97 -6.69
C GLU A 76 -4.75 7.04 -6.96
N LEU A 77 -4.07 6.57 -5.91
CA LEU A 77 -2.96 5.63 -6.07
C LEU A 77 -3.42 4.32 -6.72
N ARG A 78 -4.58 3.80 -6.33
CA ARG A 78 -5.17 2.60 -6.96
C ARG A 78 -5.49 2.83 -8.44
N LEU A 79 -6.03 4.00 -8.80
CA LEU A 79 -6.30 4.36 -10.19
C LEU A 79 -5.00 4.46 -11.01
N PHE A 80 -3.96 5.06 -10.43
CA PHE A 80 -2.64 5.11 -11.04
C PHE A 80 -2.09 3.70 -11.34
N VAL A 81 -2.11 2.79 -10.35
CA VAL A 81 -1.60 1.41 -10.53
C VAL A 81 -2.41 0.66 -11.58
N ARG A 82 -3.74 0.82 -11.60
CA ARG A 82 -4.59 0.23 -12.65
C ARG A 82 -4.23 0.77 -14.03
N ALA A 83 -4.06 2.07 -14.18
CA ALA A 83 -3.69 2.67 -15.46
C ALA A 83 -2.33 2.15 -15.95
N LYS A 84 -1.34 2.00 -15.05
CA LYS A 84 -0.03 1.42 -15.40
C LYS A 84 -0.08 -0.06 -15.74
N SER A 85 -0.94 -0.81 -15.07
CA SER A 85 -1.17 -2.22 -15.43
C SER A 85 -1.81 -2.33 -16.82
N GLN A 86 -2.76 -1.45 -17.13
CA GLN A 86 -3.37 -1.41 -18.47
C GLN A 86 -2.37 -1.00 -19.55
N GLU A 87 -1.52 0.00 -19.30
CA GLU A 87 -0.44 0.40 -20.20
C GLU A 87 0.51 -0.78 -20.48
N LEU A 88 0.93 -1.50 -19.44
CA LEU A 88 1.78 -2.68 -19.60
C LEU A 88 1.12 -3.75 -20.47
N ASN A 89 -0.17 -4.03 -20.26
CA ASN A 89 -0.91 -5.00 -21.06
C ASN A 89 -0.98 -4.64 -22.55
N THR A 90 -0.77 -3.37 -22.93
CA THR A 90 -0.70 -2.97 -24.34
C THR A 90 0.67 -3.24 -24.98
N LEU A 91 1.69 -3.50 -24.16
CA LEU A 91 3.06 -3.79 -24.58
C LEU A 91 3.39 -5.28 -24.56
N THR A 92 2.58 -6.09 -23.89
CA THR A 92 2.76 -7.53 -23.74
C THR A 92 1.87 -8.29 -24.71
N ASP A 93 2.43 -9.21 -25.47
CA ASP A 93 1.65 -10.16 -26.25
C ASP A 93 1.21 -11.35 -25.36
N ASP A 94 0.13 -12.04 -25.72
CA ASP A 94 -0.38 -13.21 -24.98
C ASP A 94 0.53 -14.48 -25.13
N ILE A 95 1.71 -14.33 -25.73
CA ILE A 95 2.61 -15.45 -26.05
C ILE A 95 3.56 -15.69 -24.89
N GLU A 96 3.24 -16.69 -24.06
CA GLU A 96 4.15 -17.18 -23.03
C GLU A 96 5.10 -18.23 -23.63
N LEU A 97 6.34 -17.82 -23.92
CA LEU A 97 7.37 -18.71 -24.48
C LEU A 97 7.95 -19.69 -23.44
N LEU A 98 7.99 -19.27 -22.18
CA LEU A 98 8.53 -20.03 -21.06
C LEU A 98 7.67 -19.79 -19.82
N PRO A 99 7.45 -20.81 -18.97
CA PRO A 99 6.65 -20.66 -17.77
C PRO A 99 7.31 -19.68 -16.80
N PHE A 100 6.63 -18.59 -16.48
CA PHE A 100 7.12 -17.62 -15.50
C PHE A 100 6.63 -17.97 -14.09
N THR A 101 7.55 -18.00 -13.12
CA THR A 101 7.21 -18.14 -11.69
C THR A 101 7.76 -16.93 -10.93
N PRO A 102 6.93 -16.17 -10.19
CA PRO A 102 7.39 -15.11 -9.31
C PRO A 102 8.37 -15.67 -8.28
N SER A 103 9.54 -15.03 -8.14
CA SER A 103 10.54 -15.46 -7.18
C SER A 103 10.34 -14.78 -5.83
N ASN A 104 10.75 -15.47 -4.75
CA ASN A 104 10.88 -14.94 -3.40
C ASN A 104 9.58 -14.36 -2.81
N PRO A 105 8.54 -15.16 -2.56
CA PRO A 105 7.41 -14.68 -1.76
C PRO A 105 7.87 -14.31 -0.34
N GLN A 106 7.49 -13.13 0.12
CA GLN A 106 7.71 -12.62 1.47
C GLN A 106 6.37 -12.33 2.12
N THR A 107 6.15 -12.92 3.28
CA THR A 107 4.93 -12.75 4.05
C THR A 107 5.11 -11.61 5.04
N VAL A 108 4.35 -10.53 4.88
CA VAL A 108 4.32 -9.43 5.85
C VAL A 108 2.99 -9.39 6.59
N ALA A 109 3.06 -9.16 7.89
CA ALA A 109 1.89 -9.16 8.76
C ALA A 109 1.25 -7.77 8.85
N PHE A 110 -0.05 -7.76 9.16
CA PHE A 110 -0.76 -6.57 9.60
C PHE A 110 -1.77 -6.91 10.70
N ASP A 111 -2.10 -5.91 11.52
CA ASP A 111 -3.09 -6.07 12.59
C ASP A 111 -4.51 -6.04 12.00
N ARG A 112 -5.16 -7.20 11.95
CA ARG A 112 -6.51 -7.35 11.41
C ARG A 112 -7.57 -6.60 12.22
N GLU A 113 -7.37 -6.41 13.52
CA GLU A 113 -8.33 -5.68 14.36
C GLU A 113 -8.43 -4.21 13.94
N LYS A 114 -7.39 -3.71 13.25
CA LYS A 114 -7.31 -2.36 12.69
C LYS A 114 -7.78 -2.28 11.23
N LEU A 115 -8.39 -3.32 10.69
CA LEU A 115 -8.83 -3.37 9.30
C LEU A 115 -10.13 -2.57 9.08
N THR A 116 -9.96 -1.26 8.91
CA THR A 116 -11.00 -0.31 8.47
C THR A 116 -11.04 -0.22 6.93
N PRO A 117 -12.06 0.41 6.32
CA PRO A 117 -12.08 0.63 4.87
C PRO A 117 -10.81 1.28 4.30
N PRO A 118 -10.26 2.40 4.84
CA PRO A 118 -9.01 2.97 4.32
C PRO A 118 -7.79 2.08 4.60
N ASN A 119 -7.74 1.38 5.74
CA ASN A 119 -6.67 0.39 6.01
C ASN A 119 -6.68 -0.75 4.98
N ALA A 120 -7.85 -1.29 4.66
CA ALA A 120 -8.02 -2.31 3.64
C ALA A 120 -7.64 -1.80 2.24
N ALA A 121 -7.94 -0.53 1.93
CA ALA A 121 -7.53 0.09 0.67
C ALA A 121 -6.01 0.20 0.57
N LEU A 122 -5.31 0.59 1.64
CA LEU A 122 -3.84 0.61 1.68
C LEU A 122 -3.25 -0.78 1.43
N VAL A 123 -3.75 -1.81 2.13
CA VAL A 123 -3.30 -3.21 1.92
C VAL A 123 -3.49 -3.64 0.47
N LYS A 124 -4.67 -3.36 -0.12
CA LYS A 124 -4.97 -3.68 -1.52
C LYS A 124 -4.07 -2.94 -2.51
N VAL A 125 -3.66 -1.72 -2.21
CA VAL A 125 -2.70 -0.97 -3.03
C VAL A 125 -1.34 -1.66 -3.05
N PHE A 126 -0.84 -2.13 -1.91
CA PHE A 126 0.42 -2.88 -1.86
C PHE A 126 0.35 -4.16 -2.69
N VAL A 127 -0.73 -4.94 -2.54
CA VAL A 127 -0.97 -6.15 -3.35
C VAL A 127 -1.07 -5.82 -4.84
N ALA A 128 -1.77 -4.74 -5.21
CA ALA A 128 -1.89 -4.33 -6.61
C ALA A 128 -0.54 -3.91 -7.22
N ILE A 129 0.30 -3.21 -6.45
CA ILE A 129 1.66 -2.84 -6.88
C ILE A 129 2.53 -4.09 -7.02
N ASP A 130 2.41 -5.05 -6.10
CA ASP A 130 3.16 -6.31 -6.18
C ASP A 130 2.81 -7.08 -7.45
N ASN A 131 1.51 -7.28 -7.70
CA ASN A 131 1.01 -7.90 -8.93
C ASN A 131 1.52 -7.17 -10.18
N TYR A 132 1.46 -5.85 -10.20
CA TYR A 132 2.00 -5.05 -11.30
C TYR A 132 3.50 -5.28 -11.51
N ILE A 133 4.30 -5.36 -10.43
CA ILE A 133 5.74 -5.64 -10.52
C ILE A 133 5.99 -7.08 -11.00
N VAL A 134 5.16 -8.03 -10.59
CA VAL A 134 5.20 -9.42 -11.06
C VAL A 134 4.97 -9.47 -12.56
N GLU A 135 3.93 -8.79 -13.07
CA GLU A 135 3.66 -8.70 -14.51
C GLU A 135 4.79 -7.99 -15.26
N LEU A 136 5.38 -6.92 -14.71
CA LEU A 136 6.56 -6.28 -15.31
C LEU A 136 7.75 -7.24 -15.42
N ASN A 137 7.95 -8.10 -14.42
CA ASN A 137 9.03 -9.07 -14.45
C ASN A 137 8.74 -10.20 -15.45
N LYS A 138 7.47 -10.58 -15.60
CA LYS A 138 7.00 -11.54 -16.62
C LYS A 138 7.21 -10.99 -18.03
N ALA A 139 6.75 -9.76 -18.31
CA ALA A 139 6.96 -9.08 -19.58
C ALA A 139 8.45 -9.00 -19.96
N ARG A 140 9.30 -8.63 -19.00
CA ARG A 140 10.75 -8.61 -19.20
C ARG A 140 11.32 -10.01 -19.47
N PHE A 141 10.80 -11.04 -18.81
CA PHE A 141 11.23 -12.43 -18.99
C PHE A 141 10.85 -12.97 -20.38
N ASN A 142 9.68 -12.60 -20.87
CA ASN A 142 9.20 -12.94 -22.21
C ASN A 142 9.90 -12.16 -23.34
N GLY A 143 10.53 -11.04 -23.01
CA GLY A 143 11.22 -10.18 -23.98
C GLY A 143 10.35 -9.06 -24.55
N ASP A 144 9.14 -8.85 -24.00
CA ASP A 144 8.20 -7.80 -24.42
C ASP A 144 8.72 -6.40 -24.10
N ILE A 145 9.50 -6.27 -23.01
CA ILE A 145 10.13 -5.02 -22.59
C ILE A 145 11.61 -5.23 -22.22
N SER A 146 12.42 -4.21 -22.44
CA SER A 146 13.83 -4.21 -22.08
C SER A 146 14.03 -4.14 -20.55
N PRO A 147 15.22 -4.53 -20.04
CA PRO A 147 15.55 -4.34 -18.63
C PRO A 147 15.46 -2.89 -18.15
N ASN A 148 15.79 -1.92 -19.01
CA ASN A 148 15.74 -0.49 -18.69
C ASN A 148 14.30 0.01 -18.55
N GLU A 149 13.41 -0.42 -19.44
CA GLU A 149 11.98 -0.10 -19.35
C GLU A 149 11.36 -0.70 -18.09
N CYS A 150 11.64 -1.98 -17.82
CA CYS A 150 11.18 -2.66 -16.61
C CYS A 150 11.63 -1.90 -15.34
N GLU A 151 12.88 -1.47 -15.27
CA GLU A 151 13.38 -0.68 -14.14
C GLU A 151 12.76 0.71 -14.03
N ALA A 152 12.56 1.40 -15.16
CA ALA A 152 11.88 2.70 -15.20
C ALA A 152 10.44 2.60 -14.70
N TYR A 153 9.68 1.60 -15.16
CA TYR A 153 8.32 1.33 -14.72
C TYR A 153 8.23 1.01 -13.23
N ARG A 154 9.12 0.15 -12.72
CA ARG A 154 9.20 -0.16 -11.28
C ARG A 154 9.52 1.08 -10.46
N ASN A 155 10.52 1.86 -10.86
CA ASN A 155 10.91 3.08 -10.14
C ASN A 155 9.81 4.13 -10.12
N HIS A 156 9.04 4.27 -11.20
CA HIS A 156 7.89 5.16 -11.22
C HIS A 156 6.82 4.70 -10.22
N ALA A 157 6.47 3.41 -10.19
CA ALA A 157 5.52 2.88 -9.22
C ALA A 157 5.97 3.11 -7.76
N PHE A 158 7.24 2.83 -7.45
CA PHE A 158 7.79 3.10 -6.12
C PHE A 158 7.81 4.59 -5.76
N LYS A 159 8.11 5.46 -6.72
CA LYS A 159 8.08 6.91 -6.48
C LYS A 159 6.67 7.36 -6.11
N GLN A 160 5.65 6.93 -6.84
CA GLN A 160 4.25 7.30 -6.56
C GLN A 160 3.77 6.73 -5.23
N LEU A 161 4.11 5.47 -4.91
CA LEU A 161 3.80 4.88 -3.61
C LEU A 161 4.40 5.70 -2.46
N ASN A 162 5.69 6.05 -2.54
CA ASN A 162 6.36 6.82 -1.49
C ASN A 162 5.79 8.24 -1.34
N ILE A 163 5.44 8.91 -2.44
CA ILE A 163 4.79 10.23 -2.39
C ILE A 163 3.47 10.12 -1.63
N LYS A 164 2.59 9.20 -2.05
CA LYS A 164 1.26 9.03 -1.44
C LYS A 164 1.33 8.57 0.01
N LEU A 165 2.27 7.69 0.38
CA LEU A 165 2.51 7.32 1.78
C LEU A 165 2.91 8.53 2.63
N ASN A 166 3.79 9.40 2.12
CA ASN A 166 4.19 10.61 2.82
C ASN A 166 3.05 11.61 2.95
N ASP A 167 2.21 11.76 1.92
CA ASP A 167 1.07 12.69 1.98
C ASP A 167 0.00 12.21 2.95
N ILE A 168 -0.33 10.91 2.93
CA ILE A 168 -1.20 10.28 3.94
C ILE A 168 -0.60 10.46 5.34
N HIS A 169 0.70 10.23 5.51
CA HIS A 169 1.38 10.41 6.79
C HIS A 169 1.26 11.86 7.30
N LYS A 170 1.45 12.88 6.45
CA LYS A 170 1.26 14.28 6.81
C LYS A 170 -0.17 14.56 7.27
N ILE A 171 -1.18 13.99 6.60
CA ILE A 171 -2.58 14.12 7.00
C ILE A 171 -2.79 13.55 8.42
N CYS A 172 -2.24 12.37 8.69
CA CYS A 172 -2.32 11.73 10.01
C CYS A 172 -1.60 12.55 11.10
N ILE A 173 -0.38 13.04 10.84
CA ILE A 173 0.35 13.90 11.79
C ILE A 173 -0.47 15.13 12.13
N ASN A 174 -0.99 15.82 11.11
CA ASN A 174 -1.74 17.06 11.32
C ASN A 174 -2.98 16.82 12.20
N PHE A 175 -3.68 15.69 11.98
CA PHE A 175 -4.74 15.24 12.88
C PHE A 175 -4.26 15.02 14.32
N HIS A 176 -3.15 14.32 14.52
CA HIS A 176 -2.64 14.05 15.86
C HIS A 176 -2.15 15.31 16.59
N GLN A 177 -1.62 16.29 15.87
CA GLN A 177 -1.21 17.59 16.41
C GLN A 177 -2.42 18.39 16.91
N ILE A 178 -3.41 18.63 16.03
CA ILE A 178 -4.64 19.37 16.39
C ILE A 178 -5.37 18.69 17.56
N ARG A 179 -5.46 17.36 17.54
CA ARG A 179 -6.08 16.61 18.65
C ARG A 179 -5.35 16.86 19.97
N LYS A 180 -4.02 16.94 19.96
CA LYS A 180 -3.22 17.16 21.17
C LYS A 180 -3.42 18.58 21.69
N GLU A 181 -3.49 19.57 20.81
CA GLU A 181 -3.74 20.97 21.15
C GLU A 181 -5.13 21.18 21.77
N GLN A 182 -6.16 20.45 21.32
CA GLN A 182 -7.51 20.52 21.90
C GLN A 182 -7.69 19.77 23.23
N LEU A 183 -6.68 19.00 23.66
CA LEU A 183 -6.67 18.30 24.95
C LEU A 183 -5.85 19.05 26.01
N GLN A 184 -5.25 20.19 25.65
CA GLN A 184 -4.59 21.15 26.55
C GLN A 184 -5.55 22.26 26.93
#